data_AF-A0A0D2ICR8-F1
#
_entry.id   AF-A0A0D2ICR8-F1
#
_cell.length_a   1.000
_cell.length_b   1.000
_cell.length_c   1.000
_cell.angle_alpha   90.00
_cell.angle_beta   90.00
_cell.angle_gamma   90.00
#
_symmetry.space_group_name_H-M   'P 1'
#
loop_
_entity.id
_entity.type
_entity.pdbx_description
1 polymer ?
#
loop_
_entity_poly.entity_id
_entity_poly.type
_entity_poly.pdbx_seq_one_letter_code
_entity_poly.pdbx_strand_id
1 'polypeptide(L)'
;MLDSSPNIYIFIRERLQYVDHQSSAQTPRGCRYTLAHRASKRLRDPSATANLASYLMPLRPSLTWLSPPTLLGAFTLWDFIEHRISDRNRKRYREFPLPPPEIRAYNFSDVSIIIPTVDTDPTFSECLGGLLKNRPLEVLIITTVEEEDRVRALVRTPSVEDNLRGTDIHILTVPKANKRD
;
A
#
# COMPACT_ATOMS: atom_id res chain seq x y z
N MET A 1 16.95 11.47 4.56
CA MET A 1 16.47 10.33 5.36
C MET A 1 14.97 10.32 5.17
N LEU A 2 14.51 9.61 4.12
CA LEU A 2 13.09 9.58 3.74
C LEU A 2 12.41 8.55 4.66
N ASP A 3 11.56 9.04 5.55
CA ASP A 3 10.74 8.23 6.43
C ASP A 3 9.59 7.67 5.60
N SER A 4 9.83 6.51 4.99
CA SER A 4 8.83 5.80 4.19
C SER A 4 7.84 5.18 5.15
N SER A 5 6.82 5.94 5.55
CA SER A 5 5.76 5.47 6.44
C SER A 5 5.15 4.18 5.86
N PRO A 6 5.19 3.04 6.56
CA PRO A 6 4.66 1.80 6.03
C PRO A 6 3.15 1.94 5.85
N ASN A 7 2.65 1.64 4.64
CA ASN A 7 1.22 1.57 4.34
C ASN A 7 0.63 0.32 5.03
N ILE A 8 0.40 0.41 6.33
CA ILE A 8 -0.25 -0.64 7.11
C ILE A 8 -1.75 -0.37 7.07
N TYR A 9 -2.48 -1.18 6.31
CA TYR A 9 -3.94 -1.17 6.32
C TYR A 9 -4.44 -2.07 7.45
N ILE A 10 -4.88 -1.49 8.56
CA ILE A 10 -5.45 -2.26 9.67
C ILE A 10 -6.91 -2.54 9.35
N PHE A 11 -7.24 -3.80 9.10
CA PHE A 11 -8.63 -4.26 9.04
C PHE A 11 -8.99 -4.89 10.38
N ILE A 12 -9.95 -4.29 11.07
CA ILE A 12 -10.51 -4.83 12.31
C ILE A 12 -11.68 -5.73 11.91
N ARG A 13 -11.52 -7.03 12.12
CA ARG A 13 -12.61 -8.00 11.89
C ARG A 13 -13.32 -8.25 13.21
N GLU A 14 -14.62 -7.96 13.25
CA GLU A 14 -15.48 -8.30 14.38
C GLU A 14 -15.81 -9.81 14.34
N ARG A 15 -15.67 -10.48 15.49
CA ARG A 15 -16.14 -11.86 15.67
C ARG A 15 -17.65 -11.84 15.86
N LEU A 16 -18.39 -11.68 14.75
CA LEU A 16 -19.83 -11.96 14.74
C LEU A 16 -20.02 -13.43 15.14
N GLN A 17 -20.70 -13.67 16.26
CA GLN A 17 -21.30 -14.98 16.52
C GLN A 17 -22.34 -15.23 15.42
N TYR A 18 -21.91 -15.95 14.39
CA TYR A 18 -22.77 -16.36 13.28
C TYR A 18 -23.69 -17.47 13.79
N VAL A 19 -24.94 -17.10 14.08
CA VAL A 19 -26.04 -18.06 14.21
C VAL A 19 -26.37 -18.55 12.80
N ASP A 20 -26.15 -19.85 12.57
CA ASP A 20 -26.39 -20.53 11.31
C ASP A 20 -27.84 -20.40 10.86
N HIS A 21 -28.06 -19.68 9.76
CA HIS A 21 -29.21 -19.89 8.91
C HIS A 21 -28.72 -20.06 7.47
N GLN A 22 -28.54 -21.33 7.09
CA GLN A 22 -28.49 -21.73 5.69
C GLN A 22 -29.72 -21.21 4.94
N SER A 23 -29.52 -20.49 3.83
CA SER A 23 -30.38 -20.65 2.66
C SER A 23 -29.73 -20.07 1.40
N SER A 24 -29.36 -20.98 0.50
CA SER A 24 -29.49 -20.92 -0.97
C SER A 24 -29.75 -19.54 -1.61
N ALA A 25 -28.85 -19.08 -2.49
CA ALA A 25 -29.16 -18.93 -3.93
C ALA A 25 -28.07 -18.17 -4.72
N GLN A 26 -27.74 -18.75 -5.88
CA GLN A 26 -27.54 -18.11 -7.19
C GLN A 26 -26.35 -17.17 -7.45
N THR A 27 -25.41 -17.73 -8.24
CA THR A 27 -24.53 -17.06 -9.19
C THR A 27 -25.30 -16.37 -10.34
N PRO A 28 -24.74 -15.27 -10.87
CA PRO A 28 -24.67 -15.07 -12.32
C PRO A 28 -23.25 -14.64 -12.75
N ARG A 29 -22.60 -15.42 -13.63
CA ARG A 29 -22.51 -15.20 -15.09
C ARG A 29 -21.89 -13.86 -15.51
N GLY A 30 -20.65 -13.95 -16.00
CA GLY A 30 -20.30 -13.48 -17.33
C GLY A 30 -19.78 -12.04 -17.46
N CYS A 31 -18.45 -11.89 -17.49
CA CYS A 31 -17.81 -10.81 -18.23
C CYS A 31 -16.70 -11.37 -19.12
N ARG A 32 -17.02 -11.49 -20.41
CA ARG A 32 -16.09 -11.76 -21.51
C ARG A 32 -15.33 -10.46 -21.78
N TYR A 33 -14.00 -10.47 -21.67
CA TYR A 33 -13.16 -9.43 -22.27
C TYR A 33 -12.65 -9.94 -23.61
N THR A 34 -13.16 -9.34 -24.68
CA THR A 34 -12.71 -9.54 -26.05
C THR A 34 -11.36 -8.88 -26.28
N LEU A 35 -10.41 -9.71 -26.66
CA LEU A 35 -9.03 -9.43 -27.03
C LEU A 35 -9.00 -8.81 -28.44
N ALA A 36 -8.65 -7.53 -28.56
CA ALA A 36 -8.50 -6.86 -29.84
C ALA A 36 -7.05 -6.96 -30.33
N HIS A 37 -6.75 -8.00 -31.10
CA HIS A 37 -5.59 -8.05 -31.99
C HIS A 37 -5.80 -7.04 -33.13
N ARG A 38 -4.99 -5.99 -33.20
CA ARG A 38 -4.86 -5.17 -34.40
C ARG A 38 -3.46 -5.31 -34.98
N ALA A 39 -3.30 -6.36 -35.79
CA ALA A 39 -2.21 -6.48 -36.74
C ALA A 39 -2.37 -5.41 -37.82
N SER A 40 -1.38 -4.52 -37.96
CA SER A 40 -1.30 -3.57 -39.07
C SER A 40 -0.12 -3.96 -39.95
N LYS A 41 -0.40 -4.76 -40.98
CA LYS A 41 0.46 -4.90 -42.17
C LYS A 41 -0.02 -3.88 -43.20
N ARG A 42 0.79 -2.87 -43.52
CA ARG A 42 0.79 -2.16 -44.82
C ARG A 42 2.24 -1.83 -45.12
N LEU A 43 2.83 -2.60 -46.03
CA LEU A 43 2.95 -2.32 -47.46
C LEU A 43 3.94 -1.18 -47.71
N ARG A 44 5.15 -1.65 -48.01
CA ARG A 44 6.30 -0.93 -48.57
C ARG A 44 5.92 -0.55 -49.99
N ASP A 45 5.94 0.74 -50.31
CA ASP A 45 5.96 1.24 -51.69
C ASP A 45 7.22 2.11 -51.86
N PRO A 46 8.14 1.77 -52.78
CA PRO A 46 9.41 2.48 -52.93
C PRO A 46 9.41 3.34 -54.20
N SER A 47 8.84 4.53 -54.17
CA SER A 47 9.11 5.56 -55.19
C SER A 47 8.50 6.91 -54.83
N ALA A 48 9.22 7.70 -54.02
CA ALA A 48 9.01 9.14 -53.94
C ALA A 48 10.33 9.80 -53.51
N THR A 49 11.32 9.70 -54.38
CA THR A 49 12.48 10.60 -54.41
C THR A 49 12.01 11.96 -54.91
N ALA A 50 11.83 12.92 -54.01
CA ALA A 50 12.07 14.34 -54.26
C ALA A 50 11.87 15.14 -52.97
N ASN A 51 12.87 15.98 -52.65
CA ASN A 51 12.79 17.12 -51.73
C ASN A 51 12.86 16.82 -50.21
N LEU A 52 14.02 16.35 -49.75
CA LEU A 52 14.41 16.34 -48.33
C LEU A 52 15.66 17.21 -48.09
N ALA A 53 15.56 18.51 -48.37
CA ALA A 53 16.65 19.45 -48.09
C ALA A 53 16.15 20.78 -47.47
N SER A 54 15.03 20.77 -46.73
CA SER A 54 14.50 22.03 -46.14
C SER A 54 13.77 21.91 -44.80
N TYR A 55 13.89 20.79 -44.09
CA TYR A 55 13.41 20.69 -42.69
C TYR A 55 14.54 20.25 -41.75
N LEU A 56 15.69 20.92 -41.84
CA LEU A 56 16.53 21.09 -40.66
C LEU A 56 15.85 22.14 -39.80
N MET A 57 14.87 21.72 -39.00
CA MET A 57 14.46 22.50 -37.83
C MET A 57 15.69 22.60 -36.92
N PRO A 58 16.22 23.80 -36.63
CA PRO A 58 17.09 23.94 -35.49
C PRO A 58 16.26 23.54 -34.26
N LEU A 59 16.71 22.49 -33.57
CA LEU A 59 16.28 22.16 -32.21
C LEU A 59 16.25 23.47 -31.42
N ARG A 60 15.04 23.91 -31.04
CA ARG A 60 14.83 25.09 -30.18
C ARG A 60 15.77 25.00 -28.97
N PRO A 61 16.70 25.94 -28.76
CA PRO A 61 17.44 26.04 -27.52
C PRO A 61 16.55 26.84 -26.56
N SER A 62 15.52 26.21 -26.01
CA SER A 62 14.64 26.88 -25.06
C SER A 62 14.29 25.95 -23.90
N LEU A 63 15.31 25.42 -23.22
CA LEU A 63 15.16 24.81 -21.90
C LEU A 63 16.45 24.96 -21.06
N THR A 64 17.18 26.07 -21.23
CA THR A 64 18.39 26.39 -20.44
C THR A 64 18.09 26.70 -18.96
N TRP A 65 16.81 26.70 -18.57
CA TRP A 65 16.35 26.93 -17.20
C TRP A 65 16.33 25.65 -16.34
N LEU A 66 16.54 24.47 -16.94
CA LEU A 66 16.76 23.21 -16.22
C LEU A 66 18.25 23.04 -15.83
N SER A 67 18.83 24.04 -15.17
CA SER A 67 20.13 23.80 -14.54
C SER A 67 19.93 22.87 -13.33
N PRO A 68 20.82 21.87 -13.11
CA PRO A 68 20.76 21.00 -11.94
C PRO A 68 20.52 21.71 -10.60
N PRO A 69 21.15 22.88 -10.29
CA PRO A 69 20.87 23.57 -9.04
C PRO A 69 19.45 24.12 -8.94
N THR A 70 18.83 24.55 -10.04
CA THR A 70 17.44 25.04 -10.04
C THR A 70 16.45 23.91 -9.78
N LEU A 71 16.68 22.74 -10.37
CA LEU A 71 15.87 21.55 -10.09
C LEU A 71 15.99 21.14 -8.62
N LEU A 72 17.21 21.08 -8.08
CA LEU A 72 17.42 20.73 -6.67
C LEU A 72 16.77 21.77 -5.73
N GLY A 73 16.85 23.06 -6.07
CA GLY A 73 16.16 24.13 -5.35
C GLY A 73 14.64 23.98 -5.38
N ALA A 74 14.06 23.61 -6.53
CA ALA A 74 12.63 23.35 -6.64
C ALA A 74 12.19 22.12 -5.83
N PHE A 75 12.94 21.01 -5.89
CA PHE A 75 12.65 19.81 -5.10
C PHE A 75 12.75 20.06 -3.60
N THR A 76 13.81 20.72 -3.13
CA THR A 76 13.96 21.05 -1.70
C THR A 76 12.87 22.00 -1.20
N LEU A 77 12.47 22.99 -2.01
CA LEU A 77 11.35 23.85 -1.69
C LEU A 77 10.02 23.09 -1.65
N TRP A 78 9.82 22.16 -2.58
CA TRP A 78 8.64 21.28 -2.62
C TRP A 78 8.56 20.42 -1.36
N ASP A 79 9.65 19.73 -1.01
CA ASP A 79 9.74 18.93 0.22
C ASP A 79 9.43 19.76 1.47
N PHE A 80 9.92 21.00 1.53
CA PHE A 80 9.63 21.90 2.65
C PHE A 80 8.15 22.29 2.72
N ILE A 81 7.51 22.54 1.57
CA ILE A 81 6.08 22.83 1.49
C ILE A 81 5.26 21.62 1.94
N GLU A 82 5.58 20.42 1.45
CA GLU A 82 4.91 19.18 1.87
C GLU A 82 5.06 18.95 3.37
N HIS A 83 6.27 19.14 3.91
CA HIS A 83 6.51 18.98 5.34
C HIS A 83 5.68 19.97 6.18
N ARG A 84 5.62 21.23 5.75
CA ARG A 84 4.78 22.27 6.38
C ARG A 84 3.29 21.94 6.31
N ILE A 85 2.82 21.36 5.22
CA ILE A 85 1.42 20.92 5.07
C ILE A 85 1.14 19.73 5.98
N SER A 86 2.04 18.75 6.02
CA SER A 86 1.93 17.57 6.89
C SER A 86 1.85 17.97 8.37
N ASP A 87 2.72 18.88 8.82
CA ASP A 87 2.67 19.40 10.19
C ASP A 87 1.37 20.13 10.52
N ARG A 88 0.84 20.90 9.58
CA ARG A 88 -0.46 21.57 9.74
C ARG A 88 -1.59 20.54 9.83
N ASN A 89 -1.57 19.52 8.99
CA ASN A 89 -2.54 18.44 9.00
C ASN A 89 -2.45 17.64 10.31
N ARG A 90 -1.25 17.31 10.79
CA ARG A 90 -1.05 16.63 12.08
C ARG A 90 -1.65 17.39 13.26
N LYS A 91 -1.60 18.73 13.23
CA LYS A 91 -2.23 19.57 14.26
C LYS A 91 -3.75 19.64 14.14
N ARG A 92 -4.28 19.49 12.92
CA ARG A 92 -5.71 19.61 12.61
C ARG A 92 -6.46 18.29 12.78
N TYR A 93 -5.86 17.18 12.36
CA TYR A 93 -6.35 15.83 12.58
C TYR A 93 -5.96 15.40 13.99
N ARG A 94 -6.81 15.72 14.95
CA ARG A 94 -6.72 15.12 16.28
C ARG A 94 -7.20 13.68 16.19
N GLU A 95 -6.63 12.84 17.04
CA GLU A 95 -7.11 11.48 17.25
C GLU A 95 -8.61 11.51 17.56
N PHE A 96 -9.36 10.61 16.93
CA PHE A 96 -10.78 10.48 17.18
C PHE A 96 -10.97 10.09 18.66
N PRO A 97 -11.77 10.84 19.44
CA PRO A 97 -11.94 10.52 20.86
C PRO A 97 -12.58 9.14 20.97
N LEU A 98 -11.86 8.19 21.56
CA LEU A 98 -12.37 6.86 21.79
C LEU A 98 -13.47 6.92 22.86
N PRO A 99 -14.60 6.23 22.66
CA PRO A 99 -15.62 6.13 23.69
C PRO A 99 -15.04 5.50 24.97
N PRO A 100 -15.51 5.94 26.15
CA PRO A 100 -15.20 5.30 27.42
C PRO A 100 -15.44 3.79 27.38
N PRO A 101 -14.65 2.98 28.12
CA PRO A 101 -14.78 1.53 28.11
C PRO A 101 -16.20 1.02 28.41
N GLU A 102 -16.95 1.75 29.24
CA GLU A 102 -18.29 1.35 29.69
C GLU A 102 -19.35 1.40 28.57
N ILE A 103 -19.14 2.23 27.55
CA ILE A 103 -20.07 2.40 26.43
C ILE A 103 -19.51 1.83 25.12
N ARG A 104 -18.30 1.25 25.15
CA ARG A 104 -17.66 0.71 23.96
C ARG A 104 -18.32 -0.62 23.59
N ALA A 105 -18.73 -0.76 22.34
CA ALA A 105 -19.37 -1.99 21.86
C ALA A 105 -18.45 -3.23 21.92
N TYR A 106 -17.13 -3.04 21.86
CA TYR A 106 -16.13 -4.11 21.78
C TYR A 106 -14.91 -3.81 22.63
N ASN A 107 -14.37 -4.80 23.33
CA ASN A 107 -13.05 -4.68 23.96
C ASN A 107 -11.95 -5.01 22.96
N PHE A 108 -10.71 -4.62 23.27
CA PHE A 108 -9.56 -4.97 22.44
C PHE A 108 -9.42 -6.49 22.29
N SER A 109 -9.71 -7.25 23.34
CA SER A 109 -9.66 -8.71 23.33
C SER A 109 -10.79 -9.39 22.54
N ASP A 110 -11.76 -8.62 22.02
CA ASP A 110 -12.84 -9.14 21.17
C ASP A 110 -12.55 -8.97 19.67
N VAL A 111 -11.44 -8.30 19.33
CA VAL A 111 -11.13 -7.94 17.94
C VAL A 111 -9.91 -8.67 17.39
N SER A 112 -10.02 -9.09 16.14
CA SER A 112 -8.90 -9.63 15.35
C SER A 112 -8.34 -8.53 14.45
N ILE A 113 -7.01 -8.39 14.43
CA ILE A 113 -6.31 -7.42 13.59
C ILE A 113 -5.79 -8.14 12.34
N ILE A 114 -6.16 -7.66 11.16
CA ILE A 114 -5.66 -8.18 9.89
C ILE A 114 -4.69 -7.15 9.29
N ILE A 115 -3.47 -7.58 8.98
CA ILE A 115 -2.40 -6.76 8.42
C ILE A 115 -1.98 -7.35 7.06
N PRO A 116 -2.53 -6.85 5.94
CA PRO A 116 -2.00 -7.15 4.62
C PRO A 116 -0.70 -6.36 4.41
N THR A 117 0.39 -7.08 4.12
CA THR A 117 1.71 -6.49 3.88
C THR A 117 2.41 -7.12 2.68
N VAL A 118 3.04 -6.27 1.89
CA VAL A 118 3.90 -6.62 0.75
C VAL A 118 5.13 -5.72 0.85
N ASP A 119 6.31 -6.25 0.54
CA ASP A 119 7.58 -5.50 0.65
C ASP A 119 7.83 -4.95 2.08
N THR A 120 7.86 -5.83 3.09
CA THR A 120 7.70 -5.45 4.50
C THR A 120 8.90 -4.68 5.08
N ASP A 121 8.73 -3.42 5.47
CA ASP A 121 9.79 -2.57 6.04
C ASP A 121 10.31 -3.07 7.41
N PRO A 122 11.60 -2.90 7.77
CA PRO A 122 12.13 -3.25 9.09
C PRO A 122 11.39 -2.62 10.29
N THR A 123 10.83 -1.42 10.11
CA THR A 123 10.02 -0.71 11.12
C THR A 123 8.71 -1.41 11.46
N PHE A 124 8.31 -2.41 10.65
CA PHE A 124 7.12 -3.23 10.90
C PHE A 124 7.09 -3.84 12.30
N SER A 125 8.25 -4.25 12.84
CA SER A 125 8.36 -4.82 14.18
C SER A 125 7.94 -3.83 15.29
N GLU A 126 8.28 -2.55 15.15
CA GLU A 126 7.89 -1.49 16.09
C GLU A 126 6.39 -1.22 16.01
N CYS A 127 5.85 -1.14 14.79
CA CYS A 127 4.41 -0.99 14.56
C CYS A 127 3.63 -2.17 15.18
N LEU A 128 4.08 -3.40 14.93
CA LEU A 128 3.47 -4.62 15.46
C LEU A 128 3.52 -4.64 17.00
N GLY A 129 4.66 -4.27 17.59
CA GLY A 129 4.77 -4.13 19.04
C GLY A 129 3.78 -3.12 19.62
N GLY A 130 3.52 -2.01 18.93
CA GLY A 130 2.48 -1.03 19.29
C GLY A 130 1.07 -1.62 19.29
N LEU A 131 0.74 -2.47 18.32
CA LEU A 131 -0.56 -3.15 18.23
C LEU A 131 -0.74 -4.18 19.36
N LEU A 132 0.29 -4.97 19.63
CA LEU A 132 0.28 -6.03 20.64
C LEU A 132 0.13 -5.49 22.08
N LYS A 133 0.55 -4.24 22.35
CA LYS A 133 0.31 -3.58 23.65
C LYS A 133 -1.17 -3.54 24.05
N ASN A 134 -2.07 -3.49 23.06
CA ASN A 134 -3.51 -3.47 23.30
C ASN A 134 -4.12 -4.86 23.54
N ARG A 135 -3.32 -5.94 23.45
CA ARG A 135 -3.76 -7.34 23.63
C ARG A 135 -5.02 -7.69 22.82
N PRO A 136 -4.94 -7.58 21.48
CA PRO A 136 -6.03 -8.03 20.63
C PRO A 136 -6.24 -9.53 20.77
N LEU A 137 -7.38 -10.02 20.30
CA LEU A 137 -7.69 -11.45 20.28
C LEU A 137 -6.61 -12.23 19.52
N GLU A 138 -6.33 -11.78 18.30
CA GLU A 138 -5.35 -12.36 17.39
C GLU A 138 -4.88 -11.30 16.38
N VAL A 139 -3.71 -11.55 15.79
CA VAL A 139 -3.16 -10.79 14.67
C VAL A 139 -2.91 -11.72 13.49
N LEU A 140 -3.57 -11.43 12.36
CA LEU A 140 -3.46 -12.15 11.10
C LEU A 140 -2.62 -11.33 10.12
N ILE A 141 -1.38 -11.72 9.90
CA ILE A 141 -0.49 -11.08 8.93
C ILE A 141 -0.64 -11.80 7.59
N ILE A 142 -1.14 -11.10 6.57
CA ILE A 142 -1.31 -11.64 5.23
C ILE A 142 -0.19 -11.09 4.35
N THR A 143 0.67 -11.97 3.84
CA THR A 143 1.80 -11.59 2.99
C THR A 143 1.94 -12.50 1.78
N THR A 144 2.93 -12.26 0.92
CA THR A 144 3.21 -13.15 -0.21
C THR A 144 4.16 -14.27 0.18
N VAL A 145 4.19 -15.35 -0.60
CA VAL A 145 5.07 -16.50 -0.33
C VAL A 145 6.54 -16.09 -0.28
N GLU A 146 6.95 -15.12 -1.11
CA GLU A 146 8.33 -14.64 -1.19
C GLU A 146 8.78 -13.87 0.06
N GLU A 147 7.85 -13.19 0.74
CA GLU A 147 8.14 -12.35 1.91
C GLU A 147 7.90 -13.06 3.24
N GLU A 148 7.40 -14.30 3.23
CA GLU A 148 7.02 -15.06 4.43
C GLU A 148 8.15 -15.15 5.46
N ASP A 149 9.35 -15.52 5.01
CA ASP A 149 10.50 -15.71 5.88
C ASP A 149 10.99 -14.40 6.49
N ARG A 150 10.92 -13.31 5.71
CA ARG A 150 11.26 -11.97 6.18
C ARG A 150 10.28 -11.51 7.26
N VAL A 151 8.98 -11.68 7.03
CA VAL A 151 7.93 -11.36 8.01
C VAL A 151 8.11 -12.21 9.28
N ARG A 152 8.37 -13.51 9.13
CA ARG A 152 8.63 -14.41 10.26
C ARG A 152 9.84 -13.97 11.08
N ALA A 153 10.91 -13.51 10.44
CA ALA A 153 12.06 -12.96 11.14
C ALA A 153 11.70 -11.68 11.92
N LEU A 154 10.93 -10.77 11.31
CA LEU A 154 10.49 -9.53 11.97
C LEU A 154 9.56 -9.78 13.16
N VAL A 155 8.68 -10.78 13.08
CA VAL A 155 7.78 -11.18 14.18
C VAL A 155 8.55 -11.78 15.36
N ARG A 156 9.74 -12.36 15.13
CA ARG A 156 10.62 -12.91 16.18
C ARG A 156 11.59 -11.89 16.77
N THR A 157 11.41 -10.60 16.45
CA THR A 157 12.23 -9.55 17.05
C THR A 157 11.87 -9.40 18.53
N PRO A 158 12.83 -9.13 19.45
CA PRO A 158 12.55 -9.00 20.87
C PRO A 158 11.43 -8.01 21.20
N SER A 159 11.32 -6.91 20.43
CA SER A 159 10.25 -5.92 20.57
C SER A 159 8.84 -6.49 20.40
N VAL A 160 8.69 -7.56 19.61
CA VAL A 160 7.40 -8.22 19.36
C VAL A 160 7.17 -9.31 20.42
N GLU A 161 8.19 -10.12 20.70
CA GLU A 161 8.12 -11.20 21.70
C GLU A 161 7.78 -10.70 23.10
N ASP A 162 8.34 -9.56 23.53
CA ASP A 162 8.04 -8.97 24.84
C ASP A 162 6.57 -8.53 25.00
N ASN A 163 5.91 -8.24 23.87
CA ASN A 163 4.53 -7.74 23.81
C ASN A 163 3.51 -8.84 23.47
N LEU A 164 3.95 -10.05 23.12
CA LEU A 164 3.09 -11.15 22.66
C LEU A 164 2.09 -11.66 23.71
N ARG A 165 2.34 -11.43 25.01
CA ARG A 165 1.54 -11.69 26.25
C ARG A 165 0.09 -12.24 26.10
N GLY A 166 -0.10 -13.35 25.39
CA GLY A 166 -1.39 -14.03 25.21
C GLY A 166 -2.19 -13.66 23.95
N THR A 167 -1.62 -12.90 23.02
CA THR A 167 -2.19 -12.64 21.68
C THR A 167 -1.57 -13.59 20.67
N ASP A 168 -2.38 -14.33 19.92
CA ASP A 168 -1.89 -15.22 18.87
C ASP A 168 -1.55 -14.45 17.59
N ILE A 169 -0.43 -14.80 16.94
CA ILE A 169 -0.02 -14.23 15.65
C ILE A 169 0.01 -15.33 14.60
N HIS A 170 -0.76 -15.13 13.53
CA HIS A 170 -0.85 -16.05 12.40
C HIS A 170 -0.29 -15.36 11.15
N ILE A 171 0.71 -16.00 10.51
CA ILE A 171 1.23 -15.56 9.22
C ILE A 171 0.58 -16.41 8.14
N LEU A 172 -0.20 -15.76 7.28
CA LEU A 172 -0.89 -16.37 6.15
C LEU A 172 -0.26 -15.87 4.85
N THR A 173 -0.06 -16.77 3.89
CA THR A 173 0.52 -16.43 2.60
C THR A 173 -0.48 -16.51 1.46
N VAL A 174 -0.33 -15.60 0.50
CA VAL A 174 -1.04 -15.60 -0.78
C VAL A 174 -0.03 -15.68 -1.93
N PRO A 175 -0.36 -16.34 -3.05
CA PRO A 175 0.60 -16.57 -4.13
C PRO A 175 1.01 -15.30 -4.88
N LYS A 176 0.20 -14.25 -4.86
CA LYS A 176 0.53 -12.97 -5.48
C LYS A 176 -0.21 -11.82 -4.81
N ALA A 177 0.48 -10.72 -4.60
CA ALA A 177 -0.13 -9.47 -4.18
C ALA A 177 -1.09 -8.95 -5.26
N ASN A 178 -2.34 -8.66 -4.88
CA ASN A 178 -3.27 -7.95 -5.75
C ASN A 178 -3.07 -6.44 -5.56
N LYS A 179 -2.13 -5.85 -6.30
CA LYS A 179 -2.08 -4.38 -6.43
C LYS A 179 -3.19 -3.96 -7.40
N ARG A 180 -4.06 -3.04 -6.95
CA ARG A 180 -4.97 -2.33 -7.86
C ARG A 180 -4.12 -1.32 -8.62
N ASP A 181 -3.83 -1.60 -9.89
CA ASP A 181 -3.22 -0.66 -10.83
C ASP A 181 -4.17 0.50 -11.18
#